data_AF-A0A699YVR5-F1
#
_entry.id   AF-A0A699YVR5-F1
#
_cell.length_a   1.000
_cell.length_b   1.000
_cell.length_c   1.000
_cell.angle_alpha   90.00
_cell.angle_beta   90.00
_cell.angle_gamma   90.00
#
_symmetry.space_group_name_H-M   'P 1'
#
loop_
_entity.id
_entity.type
_entity.pdbx_description
1 polymer ?
#
loop_
_entity_poly.entity_id
_entity_poly.type
_entity_poly.pdbx_seq_one_letter_code
_entity_poly.pdbx_strand_id
1 'polypeptide(L)'
;MPQPGPTRVTLNGADMESFFQGPVNAVCELAVRQLQAAQQQGRADPCSMVLLVGGFARSSYLQARVRAAVLGSGLADQVVVPPAPQAAVLG
;
A
#
# COMPACT_ATOMS: atom_id res chain seq x y z
N MET A 1 -6.79 18.71 -44.08
CA MET A 1 -7.44 17.75 -43.16
C MET A 1 -7.49 18.40 -41.78
N PRO A 2 -8.63 18.44 -41.08
CA PRO A 2 -8.67 18.96 -39.72
C PRO A 2 -7.91 18.02 -38.77
N GLN A 3 -7.07 18.58 -37.90
CA GLN A 3 -6.36 17.87 -36.85
C GLN A 3 -7.37 17.38 -35.79
N PRO A 4 -7.30 16.13 -35.31
CA PRO A 4 -8.16 15.69 -34.21
C PRO A 4 -7.84 16.52 -32.97
N GLY A 5 -8.87 17.14 -32.39
CA GLY A 5 -8.75 17.86 -31.11
C GLY A 5 -8.30 16.92 -29.99
N PRO A 6 -7.80 17.46 -28.85
CA PRO A 6 -7.24 16.64 -27.78
C PRO A 6 -8.29 15.65 -27.27
N THR A 7 -7.94 14.36 -27.30
CA THR A 7 -8.77 13.28 -26.75
C THR A 7 -8.89 13.47 -25.25
N ARG A 8 -10.06 13.90 -24.78
CA ARG A 8 -10.33 14.12 -23.36
C ARG A 8 -10.76 12.79 -22.72
N VAL A 9 -9.89 12.24 -21.87
CA VAL A 9 -10.21 11.06 -21.08
C VAL A 9 -10.68 11.51 -19.71
N THR A 10 -11.86 11.07 -19.29
CA THR A 10 -12.37 11.26 -17.93
C THR A 10 -12.16 9.96 -17.16
N LEU A 11 -11.44 10.03 -16.04
CA LEU A 11 -11.20 8.89 -15.17
C LEU A 11 -11.94 9.12 -13.85
N ASN A 12 -12.67 8.11 -13.40
CA ASN A 12 -13.25 8.09 -12.07
C ASN A 12 -12.32 7.38 -11.07
N GLY A 13 -12.70 7.36 -9.79
CA GLY A 13 -11.90 6.71 -8.74
C GLY A 13 -11.68 5.21 -8.97
N ALA A 14 -12.70 4.49 -9.46
CA ALA A 14 -12.61 3.06 -9.73
C ALA A 14 -11.68 2.74 -10.91
N ASP A 15 -11.66 3.59 -11.95
CA ASP A 15 -10.72 3.47 -13.06
C ASP A 15 -9.28 3.61 -12.55
N MET A 16 -9.04 4.60 -11.69
CA MET A 16 -7.74 4.81 -11.08
C MET A 16 -7.33 3.64 -10.19
N GLU A 17 -8.22 3.13 -9.34
CA GLU A 17 -7.95 1.97 -8.49
C GLU A 17 -7.62 0.71 -9.30
N SER A 18 -8.34 0.48 -10.41
CA SER A 18 -8.09 -0.62 -11.34
C SER A 18 -6.67 -0.57 -11.92
N PHE A 19 -6.20 0.60 -12.35
CA PHE A 19 -4.82 0.76 -12.84
C PHE A 19 -3.76 0.38 -11.81
N PHE A 20 -4.02 0.66 -10.53
CA PHE A 20 -3.10 0.35 -9.43
C PHE A 20 -3.35 -1.01 -8.78
N GLN A 21 -4.35 -1.78 -9.20
CA GLN A 21 -4.72 -3.03 -8.55
C GLN A 21 -3.57 -4.05 -8.54
N GLY A 22 -2.93 -4.27 -9.70
CA GLY A 22 -1.78 -5.18 -9.81
C GLY A 22 -0.63 -4.79 -8.87
N PRO A 23 -0.10 -3.56 -8.97
CA PRO A 23 0.94 -3.08 -8.07
C PRO A 23 0.57 -3.15 -6.59
N VAL A 24 -0.66 -2.76 -6.21
CA VAL A 24 -1.10 -2.81 -4.81
C VAL A 24 -1.19 -4.24 -4.29
N ASN A 25 -1.67 -5.19 -5.10
CA ASN A 25 -1.66 -6.62 -4.73
C ASN A 25 -0.23 -7.09 -4.46
N ALA A 26 0.72 -6.76 -5.33
CA ALA A 26 2.12 -7.15 -5.17
C ALA A 26 2.74 -6.56 -3.89
N VAL A 27 2.43 -5.30 -3.56
CA VAL A 27 2.87 -4.67 -2.29
C VAL A 27 2.32 -5.41 -1.08
N CYS A 28 1.03 -5.76 -1.08
CA CYS A 28 0.41 -6.52 0.01
C CYS A 28 1.06 -7.91 0.18
N GLU A 29 1.27 -8.64 -0.92
CA GLU A 29 1.90 -9.95 -0.88
C GLU A 29 3.34 -9.88 -0.34
N LEU A 30 4.12 -8.91 -0.83
CA LEU A 30 5.50 -8.71 -0.36
C LEU A 30 5.54 -8.35 1.12
N ALA A 31 4.66 -7.47 1.59
CA ALA A 31 4.59 -7.10 3.00
C ALA A 31 4.34 -8.32 3.89
N VAL A 32 3.38 -9.17 3.54
CA VAL A 32 3.08 -10.40 4.31
C VAL A 32 4.25 -11.37 4.26
N ARG A 33 4.87 -11.60 3.08
CA ARG A 33 6.03 -12.51 2.96
C ARG A 33 7.21 -12.07 3.82
N GLN A 34 7.47 -10.76 3.90
CA GLN A 34 8.56 -10.24 4.72
C GLN A 34 8.28 -10.41 6.22
N LEU A 35 7.02 -10.24 6.66
CA LEU A 35 6.62 -10.53 8.03
C LEU A 35 6.75 -12.03 8.36
N GLN A 36 6.34 -12.91 7.44
CA GLN A 36 6.50 -14.36 7.59
C GLN A 36 7.96 -14.76 7.71
N ALA A 37 8.83 -14.22 6.85
CA ALA A 37 10.26 -14.49 6.89
C ALA A 37 10.88 -14.03 8.22
N ALA A 38 10.47 -12.86 8.74
CA ALA A 38 10.92 -12.38 10.04
C ALA A 38 10.51 -13.30 11.20
N GLN A 39 9.29 -13.83 11.17
CA GLN A 39 8.81 -14.80 12.16
C GLN A 39 9.61 -16.12 12.10
N GLN A 40 9.87 -16.62 10.88
CA GLN A 40 10.67 -17.84 10.67
C GLN A 40 12.11 -17.70 11.15
N GLN A 41 12.64 -16.48 11.21
CA GLN A 41 13.99 -16.19 11.74
C GLN A 41 14.04 -16.10 13.27
N GLY A 42 12.99 -16.50 13.98
CA GLY A 42 12.99 -16.64 15.44
C GLY A 42 12.31 -15.49 16.19
N ARG A 43 11.54 -14.65 15.50
CA ARG A 43 10.58 -13.78 16.21
C ARG A 43 9.39 -14.62 16.68
N ALA A 44 9.26 -14.75 18.00
CA ALA A 44 8.10 -15.40 18.62
C ALA A 44 6.83 -14.56 18.47
N ASP A 45 6.97 -13.23 18.51
CA ASP A 45 5.84 -12.31 18.56
C ASP A 45 5.56 -11.64 17.21
N PRO A 46 4.29 -11.27 16.94
CA PRO A 46 3.92 -10.43 15.81
C PRO A 46 4.68 -9.10 15.75
N CYS A 47 4.74 -8.51 14.56
CA CYS A 47 5.28 -7.17 14.38
C CYS A 47 4.36 -6.14 15.05
N SER A 48 4.87 -5.45 16.07
CA SER A 48 4.09 -4.47 16.84
C SER A 48 3.57 -3.29 16.03
N MET A 49 4.20 -2.96 14.90
CA MET A 49 3.74 -1.88 14.02
C MET A 49 4.32 -1.98 12.61
N VAL A 50 3.46 -1.82 11.62
CA VAL A 50 3.85 -1.55 10.23
C VAL A 50 3.57 -0.09 9.89
N LEU A 51 4.61 0.63 9.46
CA LEU A 51 4.50 2.02 9.03
C LEU A 51 4.36 2.10 7.50
N LEU A 52 3.31 2.75 7.02
CA LEU A 52 3.12 3.01 5.59
C LEU A 52 3.63 4.42 5.26
N VAL A 53 4.74 4.48 4.53
CA VAL A 53 5.44 5.73 4.18
C VAL A 53 5.47 5.96 2.67
N GLY A 54 5.87 7.17 2.26
CA GLY A 54 5.86 7.63 0.86
C GLY A 54 4.56 8.32 0.45
N GLY A 55 4.59 9.05 -0.67
CA GLY A 55 3.44 9.85 -1.11
C GLY A 55 2.17 9.02 -1.36
N PHE A 56 2.32 7.79 -1.83
CA PHE A 56 1.19 6.90 -2.11
C PHE A 56 0.52 6.34 -0.85
N ALA A 57 1.18 6.41 0.32
CA ALA A 57 0.59 6.03 1.61
C ALA A 57 -0.66 6.83 1.98
N ARG A 58 -0.86 8.01 1.38
CA ARG A 58 -2.07 8.84 1.57
C ARG A 58 -3.31 8.27 0.86
N SER A 59 -3.14 7.30 -0.04
CA SER A 59 -4.23 6.65 -0.76
C SER A 59 -5.06 5.81 0.21
N SER A 60 -6.36 6.13 0.34
CA SER A 60 -7.31 5.32 1.12
C SER A 60 -7.41 3.89 0.58
N TYR A 61 -7.35 3.73 -0.74
CA TYR A 61 -7.29 2.43 -1.40
C TYR A 61 -6.09 1.61 -0.93
N LEU A 62 -4.87 2.16 -1.01
CA LEU A 62 -3.67 1.45 -0.55
C LEU A 62 -3.77 1.12 0.94
N GLN A 63 -4.18 2.07 1.78
CA GLN A 63 -4.30 1.86 3.21
C GLN A 63 -5.26 0.72 3.54
N ALA A 64 -6.44 0.68 2.90
CA ALA A 64 -7.42 -0.38 3.12
C ALA A 64 -6.87 -1.74 2.69
N ARG A 65 -6.25 -1.83 1.51
CA ARG A 65 -5.69 -3.09 0.99
C ARG A 65 -4.54 -3.61 1.86
N VAL A 66 -3.62 -2.75 2.28
CA VAL A 66 -2.48 -3.12 3.14
C VAL A 66 -2.97 -3.51 4.53
N ARG A 67 -3.91 -2.77 5.13
CA ARG A 67 -4.50 -3.12 6.44
C ARG A 67 -5.15 -4.50 6.39
N ALA A 68 -5.97 -4.78 5.38
CA ALA A 68 -6.64 -6.06 5.24
C ALA A 68 -5.63 -7.21 5.10
N ALA A 69 -4.59 -7.06 4.26
CA ALA A 69 -3.58 -8.09 4.05
C ALA A 69 -2.69 -8.31 5.29
N VAL A 70 -2.16 -7.23 5.86
CA VAL A 70 -1.19 -7.29 6.97
C VAL A 70 -1.88 -7.73 8.27
N LEU A 71 -2.98 -7.09 8.65
CA LEU A 71 -3.69 -7.46 9.89
C LEU A 71 -4.39 -8.81 9.74
N GLY A 72 -4.94 -9.11 8.56
CA GLY A 72 -5.54 -10.41 8.27
C GLY A 72 -4.55 -11.57 8.30
N SER A 73 -3.24 -11.32 8.18
CA SER A 73 -2.21 -12.35 8.34
C SER A 73 -1.95 -12.74 9.79
N GLY A 74 -2.33 -11.91 10.77
CA GLY A 74 -2.00 -12.11 12.18
C GLY A 74 -0.53 -11.87 12.53
N LEU A 75 0.27 -11.39 11.58
CA LEU A 75 1.72 -11.19 11.74
C LEU A 75 2.10 -9.77 12.18
N ALA A 76 1.12 -8.89 12.32
CA ALA A 76 1.32 -7.56 12.84
C ALA A 76 0.08 -7.06 13.58
N ASP A 77 0.29 -6.26 14.62
CA ASP A 77 -0.79 -5.76 15.48
C ASP A 77 -1.50 -4.55 14.90
N GLN A 78 -0.77 -3.72 14.14
CA GLN A 78 -1.30 -2.48 13.58
C GLN A 78 -0.55 -2.02 12.34
N VAL A 79 -1.28 -1.29 11.49
CA VAL A 79 -0.74 -0.51 10.38
C VAL A 79 -0.99 0.97 10.67
N VAL A 80 0.05 1.78 10.60
CA VAL A 80 -0.01 3.21 10.90
C VAL A 80 0.48 4.01 9.69
N VAL A 81 -0.24 5.07 9.37
CA VAL A 81 0.18 6.06 8.38
C VAL A 81 0.63 7.29 9.16
N PRO A 82 1.91 7.68 9.11
CA PRO A 82 2.37 8.90 9.76
C PRO A 82 1.64 10.14 9.24
N PRO A 83 1.59 11.26 10.00
CA PRO A 83 0.94 12.49 9.56
C PRO A 83 1.49 13.06 8.23
N ALA A 84 2.80 12.92 8.00
CA ALA A 84 3.48 13.35 6.78
C ALA A 84 4.24 12.17 6.14
N PRO A 85 3.54 11.18 5.56
CA PRO A 85 4.17 9.94 5.12
C PRO A 85 5.18 10.15 3.98
N GLN A 86 5.00 11.17 3.14
CA GLN A 86 5.95 11.55 2.09
C GLN A 86 7.30 12.06 2.61
N ALA A 87 7.34 12.62 3.82
CA ALA A 87 8.53 13.19 4.43
C ALA A 87 9.15 12.29 5.49
N ALA A 88 8.54 11.13 5.79
CA ALA A 88 8.95 10.23 6.86
C ALA A 88 10.37 9.64 6.70
N VAL A 89 10.97 9.77 5.51
CA VAL A 89 12.31 9.23 5.18
C VAL A 89 13.36 10.35 5.06
N LEU A 90 12.98 11.63 5.13
CA LEU A 90 13.88 12.80 4.96
C LEU A 90 14.59 13.23 6.26
N GLY A 91 14.85 12.27 7.16
CA GLY A 91 15.53 12.53 8.43
C GLY A 91 16.94 13.07 8.26
#